data_AF-A0A1Q3DBA4-F1
#
_entry.id   AF-A0A1Q3DBA4-F1
#
_cell.length_a   1.000
_cell.length_b   1.000
_cell.length_c   1.000
_cell.angle_alpha   90.00
_cell.angle_beta   90.00
_cell.angle_gamma   90.00
#
_symmetry.space_group_name_H-M   'P 1'
#
loop_
_entity.id
_entity.type
_entity.pdbx_description
1 polymer ?
#
loop_
_entity_poly.entity_id
_entity_poly.type
_entity_poly.pdbx_seq_one_letter_code
_entity_poly.pdbx_strand_id
1 'polypeptide(L)'
;MTQTAYQAVDTEGRRRKAGIGASHSRSKKGKKKAREKVGGAVKMAAQIDRLIMVAESQVGSDSSVDNSNYSISVVINILDNLQDIVRGSEVYMFATKLFCVKEKREMFVALGEDLRALWIHSEFAGRGI
;
A
#
# COMPACT_ATOMS: atom_id res chain seq x y z
N MET A 1 31.63 24.75 0.36
CA MET A 1 30.18 24.86 0.59
C MET A 1 29.84 26.33 0.62
N THR A 2 29.27 26.86 -0.45
CA THR A 2 28.87 28.27 -0.54
C THR A 2 27.44 28.34 -1.05
N GLN A 3 26.55 28.60 -0.10
CA GLN A 3 25.18 29.02 -0.27
C GLN A 3 25.20 30.48 -0.76
N THR A 4 24.38 30.83 -1.75
CA THR A 4 24.09 32.24 -2.04
C THR A 4 22.63 32.38 -2.41
N ALA A 5 21.91 33.00 -1.47
CA ALA A 5 20.57 33.53 -1.64
C ALA A 5 20.63 34.77 -2.55
N TYR A 6 19.74 34.85 -3.52
CA TYR A 6 19.55 36.07 -4.31
C TYR A 6 18.43 36.90 -3.68
N GLN A 7 18.82 38.02 -3.07
CA GLN A 7 17.93 39.10 -2.67
C GLN A 7 17.55 39.97 -3.88
N ALA A 8 16.34 40.52 -3.80
CA ALA A 8 15.72 41.42 -4.75
C ALA A 8 16.41 42.78 -4.85
N VAL A 9 16.40 43.37 -6.05
CA VAL A 9 16.53 44.83 -6.24
C VAL A 9 15.50 45.31 -7.25
N ASP A 10 15.00 46.51 -6.95
CA ASP A 10 13.76 47.12 -7.37
C ASP A 10 13.88 48.04 -8.59
N THR A 11 12.72 48.35 -9.18
CA THR A 11 12.31 49.63 -9.83
C THR A 11 12.67 49.97 -11.30
N GLU A 12 11.58 50.03 -12.09
CA GLU A 12 11.07 51.18 -12.87
C GLU A 12 11.98 51.91 -13.88
N GLY A 13 11.66 51.76 -15.19
CA GLY A 13 12.21 52.56 -16.29
C GLY A 13 11.13 53.12 -17.22
N ARG A 14 10.45 54.17 -16.78
CA ARG A 14 9.44 54.95 -17.51
C ARG A 14 10.04 55.71 -18.70
N ARG A 15 9.63 55.43 -19.95
CA ARG A 15 9.73 56.39 -21.07
C ARG A 15 8.47 56.40 -21.95
N ARG A 16 7.88 57.60 -22.07
CA ARG A 16 6.67 57.90 -22.86
C ARG A 16 7.07 58.39 -24.25
N LYS A 17 6.32 58.05 -25.29
CA LYS A 17 6.15 58.93 -26.46
C LYS A 17 4.78 58.68 -27.12
N ALA A 18 4.05 59.77 -27.32
CA ALA A 18 2.71 59.83 -27.88
C ALA A 18 2.71 59.78 -29.41
N GLY A 19 1.67 59.18 -29.98
CA GLY A 19 1.27 59.34 -31.38
C GLY A 19 -0.25 59.30 -31.44
N ILE A 20 -0.86 60.43 -31.80
CA ILE A 20 -2.32 60.66 -31.88
C ILE A 20 -2.81 60.15 -33.23
N GLY A 21 -3.93 59.42 -33.25
CA GLY A 21 -4.57 58.95 -34.48
C GLY A 21 -5.97 58.34 -34.27
N ALA A 22 -6.95 59.23 -34.15
CA ALA A 22 -8.37 59.11 -34.51
C ALA A 22 -9.20 57.79 -34.34
N SER A 23 -10.29 57.98 -33.59
CA SER A 23 -11.68 57.55 -33.88
C SER A 23 -12.15 56.11 -33.57
N HIS A 24 -12.94 56.06 -32.49
CA HIS A 24 -14.26 55.42 -32.37
C HIS A 24 -14.49 54.01 -32.95
N SER A 25 -14.50 53.01 -32.06
CA SER A 25 -15.62 52.05 -32.03
C SER A 25 -15.82 51.48 -30.62
N ARG A 26 -16.98 51.78 -30.05
CA ARG A 26 -17.51 51.14 -28.84
C ARG A 26 -17.73 49.67 -29.15
N SER A 27 -16.85 48.79 -28.66
CA SER A 27 -17.18 47.37 -28.52
C SER A 27 -17.18 47.01 -27.04
N LYS A 28 -18.39 46.87 -26.48
CA LYS A 28 -18.61 46.26 -25.16
C LYS A 28 -18.16 44.80 -25.26
N LYS A 29 -16.87 44.53 -25.02
CA LYS A 29 -16.35 43.17 -24.89
C LYS A 29 -16.83 42.62 -23.56
N GLY A 30 -17.81 41.72 -23.62
CA GLY A 30 -18.29 40.97 -22.47
C GLY A 30 -17.12 40.35 -21.70
N LYS A 31 -17.15 40.54 -20.39
CA LYS A 31 -16.19 39.99 -19.42
C LYS A 31 -16.32 38.47 -19.40
N LYS A 32 -15.75 37.77 -20.39
CA LYS A 32 -15.57 36.32 -20.32
C LYS A 32 -14.52 36.08 -19.23
N LYS A 33 -14.94 35.54 -18.09
CA LYS A 33 -14.03 35.06 -17.03
C LYS A 33 -13.01 34.15 -17.71
N ALA A 34 -11.76 34.58 -17.79
CA ALA A 34 -10.69 33.77 -18.35
C ALA A 34 -10.61 32.50 -17.49
N ARG A 35 -10.95 31.35 -18.08
CA ARG A 35 -10.72 30.06 -17.44
C ARG A 35 -9.22 29.94 -17.30
N GLU A 36 -8.73 30.01 -16.07
CA GLU A 36 -7.32 29.91 -15.76
C GLU A 36 -6.80 28.59 -16.34
N LYS A 37 -5.97 28.70 -17.39
CA LYS A 37 -5.36 27.54 -18.03
C LYS A 37 -4.25 27.06 -17.12
N VAL A 38 -4.59 26.14 -16.22
CA VAL A 38 -3.59 25.43 -15.41
C VAL A 38 -2.61 24.75 -16.37
N GLY A 39 -1.34 25.14 -16.29
CA GLY A 39 -0.27 24.62 -17.12
C GLY A 39 -0.10 23.11 -16.95
N GLY A 40 0.34 22.42 -18.01
CA GLY A 40 0.53 20.97 -18.01
C GLY A 40 1.40 20.48 -16.86
N ALA A 41 2.47 21.22 -16.53
CA ALA A 41 3.36 20.90 -15.40
C ALA A 41 2.64 20.91 -14.04
N VAL A 42 1.72 21.86 -13.81
CA VAL A 42 0.95 21.95 -12.57
C VAL A 42 -0.02 20.76 -12.43
N LYS A 43 -0.58 20.29 -13.55
CA LYS A 43 -1.43 19.08 -13.55
C LYS A 43 -0.62 17.83 -13.25
N MET A 44 0.61 17.72 -13.77
CA MET A 44 1.50 16.59 -13.50
C MET A 44 1.96 16.57 -12.04
N ALA A 45 2.36 17.72 -11.49
CA ALA A 45 2.70 17.84 -10.06
C ALA A 45 1.55 17.35 -9.17
N ALA A 46 0.32 17.81 -9.44
CA ALA A 46 -0.86 17.36 -8.70
C ALA A 46 -1.16 15.86 -8.87
N GLN A 47 -0.73 15.21 -9.96
CA GLN A 47 -0.85 13.77 -10.12
C GLN A 47 0.22 13.01 -9.32
N ILE A 48 1.43 13.54 -9.23
CA ILE A 48 2.51 12.97 -8.41
C ILE A 48 2.12 13.04 -6.92
N ASP A 49 1.60 14.18 -6.46
CA ASP A 49 1.15 14.34 -5.07
C ASP A 49 0.06 13.33 -4.71
N ARG A 50 -0.88 13.07 -5.63
CA ARG A 50 -1.91 12.04 -5.45
C ARG A 50 -1.32 10.63 -5.36
N LEU A 51 -0.30 10.32 -6.18
CA LEU A 51 0.37 9.02 -6.13
C LEU A 51 1.11 8.82 -4.81
N ILE A 52 1.78 9.87 -4.30
CA ILE A 52 2.44 9.84 -2.99
C ILE A 52 1.40 9.58 -1.90
N MET A 53 0.29 10.33 -1.88
CA MET A 53 -0.78 10.12 -0.90
C MET A 53 -1.38 8.72 -0.96
N VAL A 54 -1.60 8.17 -2.16
CA VAL A 54 -2.11 6.80 -2.33
C VAL A 54 -1.10 5.79 -1.81
N ALA A 55 0.19 5.94 -2.14
CA ALA A 55 1.26 5.05 -1.68
C ALA A 55 1.40 5.08 -0.15
N GLU A 56 1.39 6.27 0.46
CA GLU A 56 1.42 6.43 1.92
C GLU A 56 0.19 5.82 2.60
N SER A 57 -1.00 5.99 2.01
CA SER A 57 -2.23 5.38 2.52
C SER A 57 -2.24 3.86 2.44
N GLN A 58 -1.58 3.29 1.42
CA GLN A 58 -1.43 1.84 1.26
C GLN A 58 -0.42 1.27 2.27
N VAL A 59 0.68 1.98 2.51
CA VAL A 59 1.71 1.60 3.51
C VAL A 59 1.16 1.60 4.94
N GLY A 60 0.11 2.37 5.23
CA GLY A 60 -0.60 2.33 6.52
C GLY A 60 -1.79 1.36 6.60
N SER A 61 -2.26 0.84 5.45
CA SER A 61 -3.43 -0.02 5.36
C SER A 61 -3.10 -1.50 5.11
N ASP A 62 -1.82 -1.88 5.20
CA ASP A 62 -1.39 -3.25 5.46
C ASP A 62 -1.37 -3.53 6.97
N SER A 63 -2.29 -2.92 7.73
CA SER A 63 -2.73 -3.50 8.99
C SER A 63 -3.51 -4.77 8.66
N SER A 64 -2.75 -5.81 8.36
CA SER A 64 -3.04 -7.21 8.59
C SER A 64 -4.41 -7.42 9.22
N VAL A 65 -5.44 -7.48 8.38
CA VAL A 65 -6.60 -8.27 8.74
C VAL A 65 -6.11 -9.69 8.54
N ASP A 66 -5.37 -10.17 9.54
CA ASP A 66 -5.03 -11.57 9.74
C ASP A 66 -6.32 -12.33 10.03
N ASN A 67 -7.27 -12.31 9.07
CA ASN A 67 -8.21 -13.40 8.88
C ASN A 67 -7.42 -14.60 8.34
N SER A 68 -6.31 -14.93 9.01
CA SER A 68 -5.51 -16.07 8.71
C SER A 68 -6.34 -17.26 9.12
N ASN A 69 -6.94 -17.89 8.11
CA ASN A 69 -7.51 -19.22 8.16
C ASN A 69 -6.51 -20.26 8.70
N TYR A 70 -5.24 -19.88 8.96
CA TYR A 70 -4.14 -20.67 9.48
C TYR A 70 -3.53 -20.08 10.77
N SER A 71 -4.27 -19.27 11.53
CA SER A 71 -3.84 -18.81 12.86
C SER A 71 -3.58 -20.02 13.78
N ILE A 72 -2.72 -19.84 14.79
CA ILE A 72 -2.36 -20.94 15.72
C ILE A 72 -3.62 -21.55 16.35
N SER A 73 -4.54 -20.72 16.83
CA SER A 73 -5.79 -21.18 17.44
C SER A 73 -6.63 -22.02 16.47
N VAL A 74 -6.68 -21.63 15.19
CA VAL A 74 -7.43 -22.38 14.16
C VAL A 74 -6.78 -23.74 13.90
N VAL A 75 -5.46 -23.80 13.69
CA VAL A 75 -4.79 -25.09 13.40
C VAL A 75 -4.80 -26.03 14.60
N ILE A 76 -4.73 -25.50 15.83
CA ILE A 76 -4.88 -26.32 17.06
C ILE A 76 -6.30 -26.85 17.17
N ASN A 77 -7.31 -26.04 16.88
CA ASN A 77 -8.69 -26.53 16.87
C ASN A 77 -8.88 -27.65 15.84
N ILE A 78 -8.33 -27.52 14.62
CA ILE A 78 -8.39 -28.58 13.61
C ILE A 78 -7.65 -29.84 14.11
N LEU A 79 -6.45 -29.68 14.68
CA LEU A 79 -5.66 -30.79 15.23
C LEU A 79 -6.41 -31.53 16.35
N ASP A 80 -7.07 -30.81 17.26
CA ASP A 80 -7.85 -31.38 18.36
C ASP A 80 -9.05 -32.22 17.87
N ASN A 81 -9.50 -32.01 16.62
CA ASN A 81 -10.60 -32.75 16.01
C ASN A 81 -10.15 -33.91 15.09
N LEU A 82 -8.83 -34.14 14.93
CA LEU A 82 -8.33 -35.29 14.18
C LEU A 82 -8.46 -36.57 15.01
N GLN A 83 -9.23 -37.55 14.52
CA GLN A 83 -9.45 -38.81 15.23
C GLN A 83 -8.18 -39.69 15.31
N ASP A 84 -7.28 -39.55 14.34
CA ASP A 84 -6.07 -40.37 14.23
C ASP A 84 -4.93 -39.91 15.16
N ILE A 85 -5.02 -38.70 15.72
CA ILE A 85 -3.97 -38.13 16.57
C ILE A 85 -4.50 -37.94 17.99
N VAL A 86 -4.04 -38.78 18.90
CA VAL A 86 -4.39 -38.68 20.32
C VAL A 86 -3.81 -37.40 20.92
N ARG A 87 -4.65 -36.57 21.53
CA ARG A 87 -4.23 -35.34 22.23
C ARG A 87 -3.20 -35.66 23.32
N GLY A 88 -2.09 -34.92 23.33
CA GLY A 88 -0.99 -35.13 24.28
C GLY A 88 -0.02 -36.26 23.91
N SER A 89 -0.25 -36.98 22.81
CA SER A 89 0.74 -37.91 22.25
C SER A 89 2.00 -37.17 21.79
N GLU A 90 3.09 -37.92 21.57
CA GLU A 90 4.32 -37.34 21.03
C GLU A 90 4.10 -36.69 19.66
N VAL A 91 3.31 -37.33 18.79
CA VAL A 91 2.93 -36.80 17.47
C VAL A 91 2.13 -35.50 17.60
N TYR A 92 1.21 -35.42 18.56
CA TYR A 92 0.48 -34.19 18.86
C TYR A 92 1.43 -33.07 19.31
N MET A 93 2.33 -33.36 20.26
CA MET A 93 3.32 -32.39 20.74
C MET A 93 4.34 -31.98 19.67
N PHE A 94 4.61 -32.86 18.71
CA PHE A 94 5.38 -32.51 17.53
C PHE A 94 4.59 -31.57 16.61
N ALA A 95 3.32 -31.86 16.33
CA ALA A 95 2.48 -31.02 15.48
C ALA A 95 2.34 -29.59 16.01
N THR A 96 2.21 -29.39 17.33
CA THR A 96 2.17 -28.05 17.92
C THR A 96 3.45 -27.25 17.66
N LYS A 97 4.62 -27.90 17.67
CA LYS A 97 5.91 -27.30 17.31
C LYS A 97 6.03 -27.09 15.80
N LEU A 98 5.54 -28.03 14.99
CA LEU A 98 5.50 -27.92 13.53
C LEU A 98 4.73 -26.67 13.10
N PHE A 99 3.63 -26.37 13.78
CA PHE A 99 2.80 -25.19 13.53
C PHE A 99 3.41 -23.87 14.00
N CYS A 100 4.58 -23.84 14.65
CA CYS A 100 5.29 -22.58 14.86
C CYS A 100 5.78 -21.99 13.52
N VAL A 101 5.99 -22.83 12.50
CA VAL A 101 6.37 -22.42 11.14
C VAL A 101 5.11 -22.05 10.35
N LYS A 102 5.06 -20.82 9.81
CA LYS A 102 3.86 -20.29 9.14
C LYS A 102 3.48 -21.12 7.92
N GLU A 103 4.45 -21.46 7.09
CA GLU A 103 4.28 -22.22 5.85
C GLU A 103 3.74 -23.62 6.13
N LYS A 104 4.13 -24.21 7.27
CA LYS A 104 3.62 -25.52 7.72
C LYS A 104 2.15 -25.41 8.18
N ARG A 105 1.76 -24.31 8.83
CA ARG A 105 0.34 -24.07 9.15
C ARG A 105 -0.51 -23.89 7.89
N GLU A 106 -0.02 -23.11 6.93
CA GLU A 106 -0.71 -22.90 5.66
C GLU A 106 -0.91 -24.22 4.89
N MET A 107 0.15 -25.03 4.80
CA MET A 107 0.06 -26.37 4.20
C MET A 107 -0.98 -27.24 4.92
N PHE A 108 -0.93 -27.30 6.26
CA PHE A 108 -1.87 -28.09 7.04
C PHE A 108 -3.34 -27.74 6.80
N VAL A 109 -3.65 -26.43 6.73
CA VAL A 109 -5.01 -25.96 6.46
C VAL A 109 -5.44 -26.25 5.03
N ALA A 110 -4.52 -26.13 4.07
CA ALA A 110 -4.78 -26.42 2.65
C ALA A 110 -5.03 -27.91 2.38
N LEU A 111 -4.51 -28.80 3.24
CA LEU A 111 -4.77 -30.24 3.13
C LEU A 111 -6.22 -30.57 3.51
N GLY A 112 -6.77 -31.58 2.82
CA GLY A 112 -8.03 -32.23 3.17
C GLY A 112 -7.94 -32.98 4.50
N GLU A 113 -9.09 -33.21 5.14
CA GLU A 113 -9.18 -33.89 6.44
C GLU A 113 -8.54 -35.28 6.42
N ASP A 114 -8.66 -35.99 5.29
CA ASP A 114 -8.09 -37.30 5.03
C ASP A 114 -6.55 -37.32 4.97
N LEU A 115 -5.92 -36.20 4.58
CA LEU A 115 -4.46 -36.11 4.41
C LEU A 115 -3.74 -35.47 5.59
N ARG A 116 -4.44 -34.73 6.44
CA ARG A 116 -3.85 -33.97 7.55
C ARG A 116 -3.09 -34.85 8.54
N ALA A 117 -3.69 -35.95 8.98
CA ALA A 117 -3.06 -36.87 9.92
C ALA A 117 -1.86 -37.58 9.27
N LEU A 118 -2.04 -38.09 8.04
CA LEU A 118 -0.97 -38.74 7.28
C LEU A 118 0.24 -37.83 7.07
N TRP A 119 -0.01 -36.57 6.74
CA TRP A 119 1.06 -35.58 6.55
C TRP A 119 1.82 -35.33 7.85
N ILE A 120 1.14 -35.13 8.98
CA ILE A 120 1.79 -34.97 10.29
C ILE A 120 2.65 -36.21 10.62
N HIS A 121 2.16 -37.42 10.37
CA HIS A 121 2.93 -38.64 10.59
C HIS A 121 4.16 -38.72 9.68
N SER A 122 4.06 -38.30 8.42
CA SER A 122 5.20 -38.26 7.50
C SER A 122 6.28 -37.27 7.96
N GLU A 123 5.88 -36.09 8.44
CA GLU A 123 6.78 -35.07 8.99
C GLU A 123 7.41 -35.55 10.31
N PHE A 124 6.64 -36.28 11.13
CA PHE A 124 7.12 -36.87 12.38
C PHE A 124 8.14 -37.99 12.11
N ALA A 125 7.88 -38.88 11.16
CA ALA A 125 8.80 -39.95 10.77
C ALA A 125 10.09 -39.42 10.12
N GLY A 126 9.98 -38.33 9.33
CA GLY A 126 11.13 -37.64 8.74
C GLY A 126 12.02 -36.93 9.76
N ARG A 127 11.60 -36.85 11.03
CA ARG A 127 12.35 -36.18 12.10
C ARG A 127 13.59 -36.94 12.57
N GLY A 128 13.81 -38.17 12.07
CA GLY A 128 15.03 -38.95 12.29
C GLY A 128 15.40 -39.03 13.77
N ILE A 129 14.63 -39.80 14.53
CA ILE A 129 14.92 -40.14 15.93
C ILE A 129 15.44 -41.57 15.97
#